data_AF-A0A9E0MRE5-F1
#
_entry.id   AF-A0A9E0MRE5-F1
#
_cell.length_a   1.000
_cell.length_b   1.000
_cell.length_c   1.000
_cell.angle_alpha   90.00
_cell.angle_beta   90.00
_cell.angle_gamma   90.00
#
_symmetry.space_group_name_H-M   'P 1'
#
loop_
_entity.id
_entity.type
_entity.pdbx_description
1 polymer ?
#
loop_
_entity_poly.entity_id
_entity_poly.type
_entity_poly.pdbx_seq_one_letter_code
_entity_poly.pdbx_strand_id
1 'polypeptide(L)'
;MRGRITEWLHLLPAGTGDVLVLLLQLMVALALVGWAYNRGFRLVERGPVVRLLLLLPAFGLALLVRHIHSEVWQPVLIAAAVIIAGLFSRGGNGRGPGIPLMMIAALLGLDLLLSATALTLVAVLVYLFSPVKKR
;
A
#
# COMPACT_ATOMS: atom_id res chain seq x y z
N MET A 1 13.64 -23.65 22.18
CA MET A 1 13.15 -23.02 20.92
C MET A 1 13.58 -21.57 20.76
N ARG A 2 13.53 -20.71 21.80
CA ARG A 2 14.00 -19.30 21.74
C ARG A 2 15.45 -19.11 21.25
N GLY A 3 16.39 -19.96 21.69
CA GLY A 3 17.82 -19.83 21.34
C GLY A 3 18.15 -20.01 19.85
N ARG A 4 17.41 -20.87 19.13
CA ARG A 4 17.59 -21.02 17.68
C ARG A 4 17.07 -19.80 16.91
N ILE A 5 15.97 -19.20 17.36
CA ILE A 5 15.38 -18.03 16.67
C ILE A 5 16.32 -16.83 16.72
N THR A 6 16.99 -16.60 17.85
CA THR A 6 18.03 -15.56 17.99
C THR A 6 19.27 -15.85 17.14
N GLU A 7 19.59 -17.12 16.93
CA GLU A 7 20.67 -17.57 16.05
C GLU A 7 20.34 -17.35 14.56
N TRP A 8 19.10 -17.49 14.13
CA TRP A 8 18.74 -17.09 12.77
C TRP A 8 18.61 -15.56 12.62
N LEU A 9 18.22 -14.86 13.69
CA LEU A 9 18.01 -13.41 13.63
C LEU A 9 19.28 -12.60 13.38
N HIS A 10 20.44 -13.04 13.89
CA HIS A 10 21.70 -12.32 13.69
C HIS A 10 22.28 -12.47 12.28
N LEU A 11 21.79 -13.46 11.51
CA LEU A 11 22.18 -13.65 10.11
C LEU A 11 21.45 -12.69 9.16
N LEU A 12 20.39 -12.02 9.63
CA LEU A 12 19.66 -11.05 8.83
C LEU A 12 20.46 -9.74 8.74
N PRO A 13 20.56 -9.13 7.54
CA PRO A 13 21.14 -7.81 7.39
C PRO A 13 20.48 -6.79 8.33
N ALA A 14 21.25 -5.84 8.84
CA ALA A 14 20.73 -4.74 9.63
C ALA A 14 19.61 -4.01 8.86
N GLY A 15 18.50 -3.68 9.53
CA GLY A 15 17.34 -3.04 8.92
C GLY A 15 16.33 -4.00 8.27
N THR A 16 16.59 -5.31 8.23
CA THR A 16 15.61 -6.26 7.66
C THR A 16 14.28 -6.28 8.45
N GLY A 17 14.35 -6.13 9.78
CA GLY A 17 13.15 -6.01 10.61
C GLY A 17 12.27 -4.83 10.19
N ASP A 18 12.86 -3.66 9.94
CA ASP A 18 12.13 -2.46 9.55
C ASP A 18 11.49 -2.58 8.17
N VAL A 19 12.17 -3.26 7.24
CA VAL A 19 11.63 -3.56 5.91
C VAL A 19 10.45 -4.54 5.99
N LEU A 20 10.56 -5.57 6.84
CA LEU A 20 9.46 -6.53 7.05
C LEU A 20 8.24 -5.87 7.70
N VAL A 21 8.46 -4.99 8.67
CA VAL A 21 7.38 -4.22 9.30
C VAL A 21 6.70 -3.30 8.28
N LEU A 22 7.48 -2.59 7.46
CA LEU A 22 6.96 -1.75 6.37
C LEU A 22 6.12 -2.58 5.37
N LEU A 23 6.62 -3.75 4.98
CA LEU A 23 5.90 -4.67 4.10
C LEU A 23 4.58 -5.12 4.74
N LEU A 24 4.61 -5.53 6.00
CA LEU A 24 3.43 -5.99 6.73
C LEU A 24 2.38 -4.88 6.84
N GLN A 25 2.77 -3.67 7.20
CA GLN A 25 1.88 -2.51 7.27
C GLN A 25 1.23 -2.21 5.92
N LEU A 26 2.03 -2.25 4.84
CA LEU A 26 1.53 -2.04 3.50
C LEU A 26 0.57 -3.16 3.07
N MET A 27 0.88 -4.42 3.38
CA MET A 27 -0.01 -5.56 3.11
C MET A 27 -1.35 -5.42 3.84
N VAL A 28 -1.33 -5.00 5.12
CA VAL A 28 -2.55 -4.75 5.89
C VAL A 28 -3.38 -3.63 5.25
N ALA A 29 -2.75 -2.51 4.87
CA ALA A 29 -3.43 -1.41 4.20
C ALA A 29 -4.04 -1.84 2.86
N LEU A 30 -3.29 -2.58 2.02
CA LEU A 30 -3.79 -3.15 0.77
C LEU A 30 -4.96 -4.10 1.01
N ALA A 31 -4.89 -4.96 2.02
CA ALA A 31 -5.94 -5.89 2.31
C ALA A 31 -7.24 -5.18 2.72
N LEU A 32 -7.14 -4.17 3.59
CA LEU A 32 -8.31 -3.39 4.03
C LEU A 32 -8.93 -2.58 2.89
N VAL A 33 -8.11 -1.83 2.15
CA VAL A 33 -8.57 -0.98 1.04
C VAL A 33 -9.08 -1.85 -0.12
N GLY A 34 -8.36 -2.93 -0.45
CA GLY A 34 -8.75 -3.87 -1.50
C GLY A 34 -10.04 -4.61 -1.16
N TRP A 35 -10.22 -5.01 0.10
CA TRP A 35 -11.47 -5.59 0.58
C TRP A 35 -12.63 -4.59 0.51
N ALA A 36 -12.43 -3.35 0.98
CA ALA A 36 -13.44 -2.29 0.94
C ALA A 36 -13.80 -1.88 -0.50
N TYR A 37 -12.84 -1.93 -1.42
CA TYR A 37 -13.08 -1.69 -2.85
C TYR A 37 -13.88 -2.81 -3.51
N ASN A 38 -13.64 -4.07 -3.11
CA ASN A 38 -14.18 -5.26 -3.75
C ASN A 38 -15.50 -5.71 -3.13
N ARG A 39 -16.53 -4.85 -3.18
CA ARG A 39 -17.87 -5.07 -2.58
C ARG A 39 -18.79 -6.02 -3.35
N GLY A 40 -18.24 -7.03 -4.04
CA GLY A 40 -19.06 -8.09 -4.62
C GLY A 40 -19.95 -8.75 -3.55
N PHE A 41 -21.25 -8.82 -3.81
CA PHE A 41 -22.23 -9.41 -2.88
C PHE A 41 -21.97 -10.90 -2.65
N ARG A 42 -21.39 -11.60 -3.63
CA ARG A 42 -20.97 -13.01 -3.52
C ARG A 42 -19.46 -13.12 -3.38
N LEU A 43 -18.98 -13.99 -2.49
CA LEU A 43 -17.55 -14.28 -2.30
C LEU A 43 -16.86 -14.73 -3.61
N VAL A 44 -17.57 -15.46 -4.47
CA VAL A 44 -17.09 -15.90 -5.79
C VAL A 44 -16.92 -14.76 -6.80
N GLU A 45 -17.66 -13.66 -6.63
CA GLU A 45 -17.55 -12.49 -7.51
C GLU A 45 -16.45 -11.51 -7.06
N ARG A 46 -15.87 -11.75 -5.88
CA ARG A 46 -14.77 -10.93 -5.36
C ARG A 46 -13.48 -11.34 -6.07
N GLY A 47 -12.85 -10.37 -6.72
CA GLY A 47 -11.46 -10.50 -7.17
C GLY A 47 -10.46 -10.68 -6.00
N PRO A 48 -9.15 -10.76 -6.28
CA PRO A 48 -8.13 -10.88 -5.24
C PRO A 48 -8.14 -9.65 -4.32
N VAL A 49 -8.13 -9.89 -3.00
CA VAL A 49 -8.09 -8.85 -1.96
C VAL A 49 -6.80 -8.03 -2.03
N VAL A 50 -5.67 -8.71 -2.21
CA VAL A 50 -4.37 -8.08 -2.47
C VAL A 50 -3.99 -8.35 -3.92
N ARG A 51 -3.95 -7.29 -4.74
CA ARG A 51 -3.41 -7.39 -6.09
C ARG A 51 -1.88 -7.27 -6.01
N LEU A 52 -1.17 -8.35 -6.29
CA LEU A 52 0.30 -8.37 -6.39
C LEU A 52 0.84 -7.27 -7.31
N LEU A 53 0.13 -7.01 -8.42
CA LEU A 53 0.41 -5.91 -9.35
C LEU A 53 0.38 -4.51 -8.71
N LEU A 54 -0.32 -4.32 -7.59
CA LEU A 54 -0.31 -3.07 -6.81
C LEU A 54 0.68 -3.14 -5.65
N LEU A 55 0.86 -4.31 -5.05
CA LEU A 55 1.77 -4.50 -3.91
C LEU A 55 3.23 -4.22 -4.31
N LEU A 56 3.70 -4.80 -5.42
CA LEU A 56 5.07 -4.61 -5.90
C LEU A 56 5.45 -3.14 -6.11
N PRO A 57 4.71 -2.35 -6.92
CA PRO A 57 5.07 -0.95 -7.15
C PRO A 57 4.85 -0.08 -5.91
N ALA A 58 3.83 -0.36 -5.08
CA ALA A 58 3.64 0.36 -3.82
C ALA A 58 4.78 0.11 -2.84
N PHE A 59 5.21 -1.15 -2.70
CA PHE A 59 6.32 -1.50 -1.82
C PHE A 59 7.64 -0.93 -2.32
N GLY A 60 7.89 -1.02 -3.63
CA GLY A 60 9.04 -0.39 -4.27
C GLY A 60 9.08 1.11 -4.03
N LEU A 61 7.93 1.81 -4.15
CA LEU A 61 7.84 3.23 -3.83
C LEU A 61 8.16 3.51 -2.36
N ALA A 62 7.59 2.75 -1.44
CA ALA A 62 7.83 2.94 0.00
C ALA A 62 9.32 2.79 0.35
N LEU A 63 10.00 1.78 -0.22
CA LEU A 63 11.44 1.59 -0.05
C LEU A 63 12.25 2.74 -0.65
N LEU A 64 11.89 3.17 -1.85
CA LEU A 64 12.64 4.18 -2.59
C LEU A 64 12.49 5.57 -1.94
N VAL A 65 11.30 5.91 -1.46
CA VAL A 65 11.05 7.11 -0.65
C VAL A 65 11.80 7.04 0.68
N ARG A 66 11.86 5.88 1.32
CA ARG A 66 12.60 5.68 2.58
C ARG A 66 14.11 5.77 2.39
N HIS A 67 14.62 5.34 1.24
CA HIS A 67 16.05 5.36 0.94
C HIS A 67 16.55 6.74 0.50
N ILE A 68 15.73 7.50 -0.22
CA ILE A 68 16.10 8.83 -0.71
C ILE A 68 15.72 9.86 0.36
N HIS A 69 16.72 10.48 0.99
CA HIS A 69 16.51 11.52 2.02
C HIS A 69 16.54 12.96 1.45
N SER A 70 16.38 13.13 0.13
CA SER A 70 16.42 14.45 -0.49
C SER A 70 15.05 15.15 -0.46
N GLU A 71 15.03 16.36 0.10
CA GLU A 71 13.85 17.23 0.17
C GLU A 71 13.26 17.56 -1.21
N VAL A 72 14.07 17.53 -2.27
CA VAL A 72 13.64 17.86 -3.64
C VAL A 72 13.17 16.61 -4.38
N TRP A 73 13.89 15.49 -4.26
CA TRP A 73 13.58 14.29 -5.03
C TRP A 73 12.42 13.48 -4.45
N GLN A 74 12.22 13.48 -3.13
CA GLN A 74 11.11 12.77 -2.50
C GLN A 74 9.73 13.22 -3.02
N PRO A 75 9.38 14.53 -3.02
CA PRO A 75 8.10 14.99 -3.56
C PRO A 75 7.92 14.66 -5.05
N VAL A 76 8.98 14.78 -5.85
CA VAL A 76 8.95 14.49 -7.29
C VAL A 76 8.62 13.01 -7.53
N LEU A 77 9.24 12.11 -6.78
CA LEU A 77 8.98 10.67 -6.85
C LEU A 77 7.56 10.30 -6.45
N ILE A 78 7.07 10.89 -5.35
CA ILE A 78 5.70 10.66 -4.88
C ILE A 78 4.70 11.17 -5.92
N ALA A 79 4.92 12.37 -6.45
CA ALA A 79 4.08 12.95 -7.50
C ALA A 79 4.06 12.08 -8.76
N ALA A 80 5.24 11.63 -9.23
CA ALA A 80 5.36 10.75 -10.38
C ALA A 80 4.60 9.43 -10.15
N ALA A 81 4.76 8.79 -8.99
CA ALA A 81 4.07 7.54 -8.68
C ALA A 81 2.55 7.70 -8.62
N VAL A 82 2.05 8.80 -8.05
CA VAL A 82 0.61 9.11 -8.01
C VAL A 82 0.06 9.36 -9.41
N ILE A 83 0.78 10.10 -10.25
CA ILE A 83 0.40 10.36 -11.64
C ILE A 83 0.32 9.03 -12.41
N ILE A 84 1.36 8.19 -12.30
CA ILE A 84 1.40 6.87 -12.94
C ILE A 84 0.21 6.03 -12.47
N ALA A 85 -0.05 5.94 -11.16
CA ALA A 85 -1.19 5.20 -10.64
C ALA A 85 -2.54 5.75 -11.13
N GLY A 86 -2.65 7.08 -11.27
CA GLY A 86 -3.84 7.72 -11.84
C GLY A 86 -4.04 7.39 -13.31
N LEU A 87 -2.97 7.36 -14.10
CA LEU A 87 -3.01 6.96 -15.51
C LEU A 87 -3.45 5.50 -15.67
N PHE A 88 -2.85 4.58 -14.90
CA PHE A 88 -3.24 3.17 -14.92
C PHE A 88 -4.65 2.93 -14.37
N SER A 89 -5.14 3.79 -13.47
CA SER A 89 -6.51 3.71 -12.96
C SER A 89 -7.56 4.13 -14.00
N ARG A 90 -7.21 4.79 -15.11
CA ARG A 90 -8.17 5.17 -16.15
C ARG A 90 -8.58 4.02 -17.06
N GLY A 91 -7.77 2.96 -17.16
CA GLY A 91 -7.98 1.86 -18.11
C GLY A 91 -9.04 0.82 -17.70
N GLY A 92 -9.55 0.86 -16.47
CA GLY A 92 -10.57 -0.06 -15.97
C GLY A 92 -11.94 0.59 -15.74
N ASN A 93 -13.01 -0.20 -15.73
CA ASN A 93 -14.41 0.21 -15.47
C ASN A 93 -14.68 0.74 -14.04
N GLY A 94 -13.85 1.66 -13.53
CA GLY A 94 -13.98 2.28 -12.21
C GLY A 94 -12.67 2.97 -11.77
N ARG A 95 -12.78 3.95 -10.86
CA ARG A 95 -11.62 4.54 -10.17
C ARG A 95 -11.01 3.47 -9.26
N GLY A 96 -9.93 2.84 -9.72
CA GLY A 96 -9.23 1.79 -8.99
C GLY A 96 -8.53 2.30 -7.72
N PRO A 97 -8.21 1.42 -6.76
CA PRO A 97 -7.55 1.80 -5.50
C PRO A 97 -6.08 2.20 -5.66
N GLY A 98 -5.57 2.31 -6.89
CA GLY A 98 -4.15 2.57 -7.14
C GLY A 98 -3.65 3.89 -6.53
N ILE A 99 -4.40 4.98 -6.72
CA ILE A 99 -4.02 6.30 -6.18
C ILE A 99 -3.90 6.28 -4.65
N PRO A 100 -4.95 5.92 -3.87
CA PRO A 100 -4.84 5.94 -2.41
C PRO A 100 -3.76 4.97 -1.91
N LEU A 101 -3.54 3.84 -2.58
CA LEU A 101 -2.48 2.90 -2.20
C LEU A 101 -1.07 3.45 -2.42
N MET A 102 -0.81 4.16 -3.52
CA MET A 102 0.50 4.81 -3.73
C MET A 102 0.74 5.91 -2.70
N MET A 103 -0.31 6.66 -2.34
CA MET A 103 -0.20 7.69 -1.30
C MET A 103 0.09 7.07 0.09
N ILE A 104 -0.61 5.99 0.46
CA ILE A 104 -0.34 5.27 1.72
C ILE A 104 1.10 4.74 1.72
N ALA A 105 1.56 4.15 0.62
CA ALA A 105 2.91 3.64 0.50
C ALA A 105 3.98 4.73 0.63
N ALA A 106 3.75 5.89 0.01
CA ALA A 106 4.62 7.06 0.17
C ALA A 106 4.68 7.53 1.63
N LEU A 107 3.53 7.64 2.31
CA LEU A 107 3.47 8.05 3.72
C LEU A 107 4.19 7.06 4.65
N LEU A 108 4.04 5.76 4.39
CA LEU A 108 4.77 4.72 5.12
C LEU A 108 6.29 4.80 4.83
N GLY A 109 6.68 5.09 3.59
CA GLY A 109 8.08 5.32 3.22
C GLY A 109 8.71 6.54 3.90
N LEU A 110 7.91 7.58 4.15
CA LEU A 110 8.29 8.78 4.91
C LEU A 110 8.23 8.59 6.44
N ASP A 111 7.91 7.38 6.92
CA ASP A 111 7.71 7.08 8.35
C ASP A 111 6.56 7.87 9.01
N LEU A 112 5.63 8.38 8.21
CA LEU A 112 4.45 9.14 8.66
C LEU A 112 3.29 8.19 8.98
N LEU A 113 3.48 7.33 9.98
CA LEU A 113 2.55 6.24 10.30
C LEU A 113 1.13 6.73 10.67
N LEU A 114 1.02 7.84 11.41
CA LEU A 114 -0.29 8.40 11.77
C LEU A 114 -1.06 8.89 10.52
N SER A 115 -0.37 9.55 9.60
CA SER A 115 -0.95 10.00 8.34
C SER A 115 -1.33 8.83 7.44
N ALA A 116 -0.49 7.79 7.38
CA ALA A 116 -0.75 6.59 6.60
C ALA A 116 -1.98 5.83 7.11
N THR A 117 -2.12 5.68 8.43
CA THR A 117 -3.27 5.02 9.05
C THR A 117 -4.55 5.84 8.89
N ALA A 118 -4.49 7.17 9.10
CA ALA A 118 -5.60 8.06 8.85
C ALA A 118 -6.08 8.01 7.39
N LEU A 119 -5.16 8.05 6.43
CA LEU A 119 -5.49 7.94 5.01
C LEU A 119 -6.09 6.58 4.67
N THR A 120 -5.56 5.49 5.26
CA THR A 120 -6.11 4.13 5.08
C THR A 120 -7.54 4.07 5.58
N LEU A 121 -7.82 4.62 6.77
CA LEU A 121 -9.16 4.67 7.35
C LEU A 121 -10.11 5.47 6.46
N VAL A 122 -9.70 6.67 6.04
CA VAL A 122 -10.50 7.51 5.13
C VAL A 122 -10.77 6.78 3.82
N ALA A 123 -9.76 6.16 3.21
CA ALA A 123 -9.94 5.40 1.98
C ALA A 123 -10.94 4.24 2.15
N VAL A 124 -10.83 3.48 3.25
CA VAL A 124 -11.78 2.40 3.57
C VAL A 124 -13.19 2.96 3.74
N LEU A 125 -13.39 4.04 4.49
CA LEU A 125 -14.71 4.64 4.70
C LEU A 125 -15.29 5.16 3.38
N VAL A 126 -14.51 5.87 2.56
CA VAL A 126 -14.91 6.33 1.23
C VAL A 126 -15.32 5.13 0.37
N TYR A 127 -14.52 4.06 0.37
CA TYR A 127 -14.85 2.85 -0.38
C TYR A 127 -16.00 2.05 0.20
N LEU A 128 -16.40 2.21 1.46
CA LEU A 128 -17.58 1.57 2.05
C LEU A 128 -18.86 2.41 1.84
N PHE A 129 -18.76 3.74 1.84
CA PHE A 129 -19.91 4.62 1.66
C PHE A 129 -20.16 5.04 0.21
N SER A 130 -19.20 4.86 -0.69
CA SER A 130 -19.41 5.13 -2.11
C SER A 130 -20.60 4.30 -2.64
N PRO A 131 -21.43 4.82 -3.54
CA PRO A 131 -22.44 3.99 -4.19
C PRO A 131 -21.74 2.88 -4.99
N VAL A 132 -22.15 1.62 -4.77
CA VAL A 132 -21.74 0.50 -5.63
C VAL A 132 -22.41 0.74 -6.97
N LYS A 133 -21.64 1.13 -7.98
CA LYS A 133 -22.16 1.24 -9.35
C LYS A 133 -22.52 -0.19 -9.77
N LYS A 134 -23.82 -0.53 -9.74
CA LYS A 134 -24.33 -1.79 -10.29
C LYS A 134 -23.83 -1.86 -11.74
N ARG A 135 -23.09 -2.92 -12.05
CA ARG A 135 -22.87 -3.33 -13.44
C ARG A 135 -24.18 -3.85 -14.01
#